data_AF-A0A7R9GLL1-F1
#
_entry.id   AF-A0A7R9GLL1-F1
#
_cell.length_a   1.000
_cell.length_b   1.000
_cell.length_c   1.000
_cell.angle_alpha   90.00
_cell.angle_beta   90.00
_cell.angle_gamma   90.00
#
_symmetry.space_group_name_H-M   'P 1'
#
loop_
_entity.id
_entity.type
_entity.pdbx_description
1 polymer ?
#
loop_
_entity_poly.entity_id
_entity_poly.type
_entity_poly.pdbx_seq_one_letter_code
_entity_poly.pdbx_strand_id
1 'polypeptide(L)'
;MVAIYLSEIAHPKVKNIVKPLVELLAGIPSVVYGFFGLVVIVPLVQQLFGLDVGETALTGGIILAIMALPTIITVTEDAISAVPQVMRDASLALGANQWQTIYRVIIPYASSGIISAIVLGVGRAM
;
A
#
# COMPACT_ATOMS: atom_id res chain seq x y z
N MET A 1 0.85 -2.47 -6.84
CA MET A 1 1.78 -3.54 -7.28
C MET A 1 2.54 -4.19 -6.12
N VAL A 2 3.02 -3.44 -5.13
CA VAL A 2 3.71 -4.01 -3.95
C VAL A 2 2.88 -5.09 -3.23
N ALA A 3 1.59 -4.84 -2.98
CA ALA A 3 0.69 -5.81 -2.38
C ALA A 3 0.48 -7.08 -3.24
N ILE A 4 0.46 -6.94 -4.58
CA ILE A 4 0.35 -8.07 -5.51
C ILE A 4 1.63 -8.91 -5.47
N TYR A 5 2.80 -8.26 -5.46
CA TYR A 5 4.07 -8.97 -5.33
C TYR A 5 4.17 -9.73 -4.00
N LEU A 6 3.76 -9.11 -2.88
CA LEU A 6 3.77 -9.70 -1.55
C LEU A 6 2.80 -10.88 -1.38
N SER A 7 1.67 -10.86 -2.08
CA SER A 7 0.64 -11.90 -1.98
C SER A 7 0.81 -13.04 -2.98
N GLU A 8 1.35 -12.78 -4.17
CA GLU A 8 1.36 -13.74 -5.28
C GLU A 8 2.74 -14.26 -5.64
N ILE A 9 3.77 -13.44 -5.48
CA ILE A 9 5.11 -13.72 -6.03
C ILE A 9 6.13 -13.96 -4.91
N ALA A 10 5.93 -13.33 -3.75
CA ALA A 10 6.83 -13.46 -2.63
C ALA A 10 6.74 -14.85 -1.98
N HIS A 11 7.89 -15.52 -1.86
CA HIS A 11 8.01 -16.77 -1.13
C HIS A 11 7.51 -16.57 0.32
N PRO A 12 6.76 -17.51 0.93
CA PRO A 12 6.19 -17.35 2.29
C PRO A 12 7.16 -16.86 3.38
N LYS A 13 8.46 -17.15 3.27
CA LYS A 13 9.49 -16.62 4.18
C LYS A 13 9.67 -15.10 4.09
N VAL A 14 9.58 -14.54 2.88
CA VAL A 14 9.66 -13.09 2.64
C VAL A 14 8.42 -12.40 3.17
N LYS A 15 7.24 -12.97 2.93
CA LYS A 15 5.97 -12.46 3.47
C LYS A 15 5.98 -12.39 5.00
N ASN A 16 6.46 -13.43 5.68
CA ASN A 16 6.54 -13.49 7.14
C ASN A 16 7.52 -12.50 7.78
N ILE A 17 8.46 -11.94 7.00
CA ILE A 17 9.41 -10.92 7.49
C ILE A 17 8.92 -9.51 7.11
N VAL A 18 8.50 -9.33 5.87
CA VAL A 18 8.11 -8.02 5.34
C VAL A 18 6.80 -7.54 5.94
N LYS A 19 5.84 -8.43 6.22
CA LYS A 19 4.55 -8.05 6.82
C LYS A 19 4.70 -7.41 8.21
N PRO A 20 5.37 -8.04 9.19
CA PRO A 20 5.62 -7.39 10.47
C PRO A 20 6.48 -6.12 10.35
N LEU A 21 7.41 -6.04 9.39
CA LEU A 21 8.13 -4.79 9.12
C LEU A 21 7.21 -3.66 8.65
N VAL A 22 6.27 -3.95 7.74
CA VAL A 22 5.27 -2.97 7.28
C VAL A 22 4.31 -2.58 8.40
N GLU A 23 3.90 -3.53 9.25
CA GLU A 23 3.06 -3.25 10.42
C GLU A 23 3.81 -2.41 11.48
N LEU A 24 5.09 -2.67 11.70
CA LEU A 24 5.95 -1.84 12.56
C LEU A 24 6.10 -0.42 11.99
N LEU A 25 6.24 -0.28 10.67
CA LEU A 25 6.22 1.03 10.02
C LEU A 25 4.85 1.72 10.17
N ALA A 26 3.75 0.97 10.04
CA ALA A 26 2.40 1.49 10.30
C ALA A 26 2.18 1.92 11.76
N GLY A 27 2.97 1.36 12.70
CA GLY A 27 2.98 1.71 14.11
C GLY A 27 3.78 2.98 14.44
N ILE A 28 4.49 3.59 13.48
CA ILE A 28 5.21 4.83 13.72
C ILE A 28 4.19 5.94 14.06
N PRO A 29 4.38 6.69 15.17
CA PRO A 29 3.45 7.75 15.55
C PRO A 29 3.32 8.82 14.46
N SER A 30 2.09 9.30 14.24
CA SER A 30 1.81 10.38 13.26
C SER A 30 2.65 11.64 13.50
N VAL A 31 2.98 11.94 14.77
CA VAL A 31 3.85 13.08 15.15
C VAL A 31 5.25 12.96 14.53
N VAL A 32 5.81 11.75 14.44
CA VAL A 32 7.14 11.51 13.84
C VAL A 32 7.09 11.80 12.34
N TYR A 33 6.03 11.38 11.67
CA TYR A 33 5.82 11.67 10.25
C TYR A 33 5.57 13.17 9.99
N GLY A 34 4.84 13.86 10.86
CA GLY A 34 4.62 15.31 10.77
C GLY A 34 5.93 16.09 10.93
N PHE A 35 6.74 15.73 11.93
CA PHE A 35 8.05 16.33 12.15
C PHE A 35 9.02 16.04 10.99
N PHE A 36 9.07 14.79 10.52
CA PHE A 36 9.86 14.43 9.34
C PHE A 36 9.40 15.19 8.09
N GLY A 37 8.09 15.33 7.91
CA GLY A 37 7.48 16.12 6.84
C GLY A 37 7.95 17.58 6.87
N LEU A 38 7.93 18.21 8.04
CA LEU A 38 8.41 19.58 8.23
C LEU A 38 9.91 19.73 7.99
N VAL A 39 10.73 18.80 8.48
CA VAL A 39 12.20 18.94 8.44
C VAL A 39 12.78 18.51 7.11
N VAL A 40 12.15 17.57 6.41
CA VAL A 40 12.69 16.96 5.18
C VAL A 40 11.84 17.28 3.96
N ILE A 41 10.53 17.05 4.00
CA ILE A 41 9.67 17.19 2.81
C ILE A 41 9.44 18.66 2.45
N VAL A 42 9.13 19.52 3.43
CA VAL A 42 8.90 20.97 3.23
C VAL A 42 10.09 21.66 2.53
N PRO A 43 11.34 21.56 3.03
CA PRO A 43 12.48 22.19 2.36
C PRO A 43 12.81 21.55 1.01
N LEU A 44 12.58 20.24 0.84
CA LEU A 44 12.77 19.56 -0.43
C LEU A 44 11.81 20.10 -1.51
N VAL A 45 10.54 20.29 -1.16
CA VAL A 45 9.52 20.85 -2.05
C VAL A 45 9.82 22.32 -2.36
N GLN A 46 10.28 23.11 -1.38
CA GLN A 46 10.73 24.50 -1.63
C GLN A 46 11.85 24.56 -2.67
N GLN A 47 12.87 23.70 -2.53
CA GLN A 47 14.03 23.69 -3.42
C GLN A 47 13.68 23.17 -4.82
N LEU A 48 12.85 22.14 -4.92
CA LEU A 48 12.46 21.55 -6.21
C LEU A 48 11.56 22.47 -7.04
N PHE A 49 10.65 23.21 -6.39
CA PHE A 49 9.65 24.04 -7.07
C PHE A 49 9.95 25.55 -6.99
N GLY A 50 11.03 25.97 -6.32
CA GLY A 50 11.40 27.37 -6.18
C GLY A 50 10.36 28.21 -5.43
N LEU A 51 9.71 27.64 -4.42
CA LEU A 51 8.62 28.28 -3.69
C LEU A 51 9.13 29.02 -2.45
N ASP A 52 8.60 30.22 -2.19
CA ASP A 52 8.90 31.00 -0.98
C ASP A 52 8.48 30.26 0.30
N VAL A 53 7.40 29.48 0.23
CA VAL A 53 6.86 28.71 1.36
C VAL A 53 6.61 27.25 0.94
N GLY A 54 7.14 26.30 1.69
CA GLY A 54 7.01 24.87 1.42
C GLY A 54 5.77 24.22 2.01
N GLU A 55 5.06 24.93 2.89
CA GLU A 55 3.81 24.49 3.53
C GLU A 55 2.63 24.62 2.57
N THR A 56 2.69 23.90 1.47
CA THR A 56 1.64 23.91 0.43
C THR A 56 0.75 22.68 0.54
N ALA A 57 -0.42 22.74 -0.09
CA ALA A 57 -1.32 21.60 -0.23
C ALA A 57 -0.61 20.38 -0.87
N LEU A 58 0.38 20.60 -1.73
CA LEU A 58 1.20 19.55 -2.31
C LEU A 58 2.03 18.82 -1.24
N THR A 59 2.72 19.57 -0.38
CA THR A 59 3.53 19.00 0.72
C THR A 59 2.65 18.25 1.72
N GLY A 60 1.50 18.84 2.09
CA GLY A 60 0.51 18.16 2.92
C GLY A 60 0.02 16.86 2.29
N GLY A 61 -0.31 16.89 0.99
CA GLY A 61 -0.71 15.70 0.23
C GLY A 61 0.36 14.60 0.18
N ILE A 62 1.63 14.96 0.03
CA ILE A 62 2.75 14.01 0.05
C ILE A 62 2.89 13.36 1.43
N ILE A 63 2.84 14.15 2.50
CA ILE A 63 2.94 13.63 3.89
C ILE A 63 1.78 12.67 4.18
N LEU A 64 0.55 13.06 3.82
CA LEU A 64 -0.64 12.22 3.96
C LEU A 64 -0.52 10.93 3.14
N ALA A 65 -0.01 11.00 1.91
CA ALA A 65 0.20 9.81 1.08
C ALA A 65 1.21 8.84 1.70
N ILE A 66 2.30 9.36 2.29
CA ILE A 66 3.30 8.55 3.01
C ILE A 66 2.67 7.85 4.23
N MET A 67 1.81 8.55 4.97
CA MET A 67 1.09 7.97 6.12
C MET A 67 0.03 6.94 5.72
N ALA A 68 -0.71 7.19 4.63
CA ALA A 68 -1.77 6.31 4.15
C ALA A 68 -1.22 5.03 3.50
N LEU A 69 -0.06 5.10 2.85
CA LEU A 69 0.61 4.00 2.15
C LEU A 69 0.69 2.68 2.94
N PRO A 70 1.29 2.63 4.15
CA PRO A 70 1.42 1.37 4.90
C PRO A 70 0.06 0.76 5.26
N THR A 71 -0.93 1.59 5.59
CA THR A 71 -2.29 1.14 5.87
C THR A 71 -2.93 0.51 4.63
N ILE A 72 -2.86 1.21 3.49
CA ILE A 72 -3.41 0.73 2.22
C ILE A 72 -2.74 -0.59 1.81
N ILE A 73 -1.41 -0.69 1.91
CA ILE A 73 -0.65 -1.88 1.54
C ILE A 73 -1.08 -3.08 2.38
N THR A 74 -1.17 -2.92 3.71
CA THR A 74 -1.50 -4.01 4.63
C THR A 74 -2.92 -4.53 4.38
N VAL A 75 -3.90 -3.63 4.31
CA VAL A 75 -5.31 -4.03 4.11
C VAL A 75 -5.54 -4.60 2.70
N THR A 76 -4.85 -4.07 1.68
CA THR A 76 -4.89 -4.63 0.32
C THR A 76 -4.29 -6.04 0.29
N GLU A 77 -3.21 -6.28 1.02
CA GLU A 77 -2.56 -7.60 1.10
C GLU A 77 -3.45 -8.63 1.83
N ASP A 78 -4.15 -8.21 2.89
CA ASP A 78 -5.15 -9.03 3.57
C ASP A 78 -6.31 -9.38 2.63
N ALA A 79 -6.82 -8.40 1.87
CA ALA A 79 -7.89 -8.62 0.90
C ALA A 79 -7.49 -9.61 -0.21
N ILE A 80 -6.27 -9.53 -0.73
CA ILE A 80 -5.77 -10.46 -1.75
C ILE A 80 -5.52 -11.85 -1.14
N SER A 81 -4.98 -11.91 0.08
CA SER A 81 -4.74 -13.16 0.79
C SER A 81 -6.02 -13.91 1.16
N ALA A 82 -7.14 -13.20 1.29
CA ALA A 82 -8.46 -13.79 1.53
C ALA A 82 -9.04 -14.52 0.30
N VAL A 83 -8.47 -14.34 -0.90
CA VAL A 83 -8.93 -15.02 -2.12
C VAL A 83 -8.69 -16.53 -1.98
N PRO A 84 -9.74 -17.38 -2.05
CA PRO A 84 -9.62 -18.83 -1.86
C PRO A 84 -8.62 -19.47 -2.85
N GLN A 85 -7.82 -20.42 -2.36
CA GLN A 85 -6.86 -21.13 -3.23
C GLN A 85 -7.52 -21.85 -4.41
N VAL A 86 -8.74 -22.36 -4.20
CA VAL A 86 -9.52 -23.05 -5.24
C VAL A 86 -9.73 -22.17 -6.48
N MET A 87 -9.92 -20.85 -6.34
CA MET A 87 -10.04 -19.96 -7.50
C MET A 87 -8.74 -19.86 -8.31
N ARG A 88 -7.60 -19.93 -7.62
CA ARG A 88 -6.26 -19.87 -8.22
C ARG A 88 -5.99 -21.15 -8.99
N ASP A 89 -6.23 -22.29 -8.36
CA ASP A 89 -6.03 -23.61 -8.94
C ASP A 89 -6.98 -23.85 -10.12
N ALA A 90 -8.24 -23.42 -10.02
CA ALA A 90 -9.19 -23.48 -11.13
C ALA A 90 -8.73 -22.65 -12.34
N SER A 91 -8.22 -21.43 -12.10
CA SER A 91 -7.69 -20.60 -13.18
C SER A 91 -6.48 -21.24 -13.87
N LEU A 92 -5.57 -21.84 -13.10
CA LEU A 92 -4.39 -22.53 -13.64
C LEU A 92 -4.78 -23.81 -14.40
N ALA A 93 -5.77 -24.56 -13.88
CA ALA A 93 -6.29 -25.78 -14.52
C ALA A 93 -6.99 -25.49 -15.87
N LEU A 94 -7.54 -24.27 -16.04
CA LEU A 94 -8.08 -23.78 -17.31
C LEU A 94 -6.98 -23.33 -18.30
N GLY A 95 -5.70 -23.51 -17.97
CA GLY A 95 -4.56 -23.15 -18.81
C GLY A 95 -4.15 -21.67 -18.74
N ALA A 96 -4.64 -20.92 -17.76
CA ALA A 96 -4.19 -19.54 -17.55
C ALA A 96 -2.79 -19.52 -16.93
N ASN A 97 -2.02 -18.48 -17.25
CA ASN A 97 -0.75 -18.21 -16.57
C ASN A 97 -0.96 -17.42 -15.27
N GLN A 98 0.05 -17.39 -14.40
CA GLN A 98 -0.01 -16.69 -13.11
C GLN A 98 -0.43 -15.21 -13.26
N TRP A 99 0.12 -14.49 -14.23
CA TRP A 99 -0.24 -13.09 -14.48
C TRP A 99 -1.71 -12.89 -14.88
N GLN A 100 -2.26 -13.79 -15.69
CA GLN A 100 -3.66 -13.80 -16.09
C GLN A 100 -4.56 -14.10 -14.90
N THR A 101 -4.19 -15.06 -14.05
CA THR A 101 -4.93 -15.36 -12.82
C THR A 101 -4.97 -14.15 -11.90
N ILE A 102 -3.84 -13.47 -11.70
CA ILE A 102 -3.75 -12.26 -10.88
C ILE A 102 -4.70 -11.17 -11.42
N TYR A 103 -4.56 -10.81 -12.69
CA TYR A 103 -5.32 -9.68 -13.25
C TYR A 103 -6.80 -9.98 -13.49
N ARG A 104 -7.16 -11.21 -13.87
CA ARG A 104 -8.53 -11.55 -14.29
C ARG A 104 -9.36 -12.23 -13.21
N VAL A 105 -8.74 -12.78 -12.17
CA VAL A 105 -9.44 -13.50 -11.10
C VAL A 105 -9.21 -12.82 -9.75
N ILE A 106 -7.96 -12.65 -9.35
CA ILE A 106 -7.61 -12.24 -7.99
C ILE A 106 -7.93 -10.76 -7.74
N ILE A 107 -7.47 -9.85 -8.61
CA ILE A 107 -7.76 -8.41 -8.49
C ILE A 107 -9.28 -8.14 -8.48
N PRO A 108 -10.09 -8.65 -9.43
CA PRO A 108 -11.52 -8.39 -9.41
C PRO A 108 -12.22 -9.01 -8.20
N TYR A 109 -11.78 -10.19 -7.73
CA TYR A 109 -12.32 -10.80 -6.51
C TYR A 109 -12.02 -10.00 -5.24
N ALA A 110 -10.78 -9.54 -5.09
CA ALA A 110 -10.34 -8.74 -3.94
C ALA A 110 -10.74 -7.25 -4.02
N SER A 111 -11.35 -6.82 -5.13
CA SER A 111 -11.59 -5.40 -5.44
C SER A 111 -12.32 -4.64 -4.35
N SER A 112 -13.32 -5.24 -3.70
CA SER A 112 -14.05 -4.63 -2.58
C SER A 112 -13.12 -4.35 -1.40
N GLY A 113 -12.23 -5.27 -1.05
CA GLY A 113 -11.25 -5.10 0.01
C GLY A 113 -10.17 -4.07 -0.34
N ILE A 114 -9.76 -3.99 -1.61
CA ILE A 114 -8.82 -2.95 -2.08
C ILE A 114 -9.46 -1.56 -1.97
N ILE A 115 -10.74 -1.42 -2.33
CA ILE A 115 -11.47 -0.15 -2.19
C ILE A 115 -11.60 0.21 -0.71
N SER A 116 -11.96 -0.74 0.14
CA SER A 116 -12.01 -0.54 1.59
C SER A 116 -10.65 -0.14 2.17
N ALA A 117 -9.55 -0.71 1.68
CA ALA A 117 -8.18 -0.34 2.07
C ALA A 117 -7.87 1.13 1.77
N ILE A 118 -8.26 1.61 0.58
CA ILE A 118 -8.06 3.01 0.18
C ILE A 118 -8.87 3.93 1.09
N VAL A 119 -10.14 3.60 1.33
CA VAL A 119 -11.02 4.40 2.20
C VAL A 119 -10.49 4.43 3.64
N LEU A 120 -10.03 3.31 4.19
CA LEU A 120 -9.41 3.23 5.52
C LEU A 120 -8.10 4.02 5.60
N GLY A 121 -7.25 3.92 4.57
CA GLY A 121 -5.98 4.64 4.52
C GLY A 121 -6.17 6.14 4.51
N VAL A 122 -7.14 6.63 3.73
CA VAL A 122 -7.53 8.05 3.72
C VAL A 122 -8.15 8.44 5.06
N GLY A 123 -9.04 7.62 5.62
CA GLY A 123 -9.73 7.87 6.88
C GLY A 123 -8.82 7.90 8.12
N ARG A 124 -7.67 7.21 8.10
CA ARG A 124 -6.69 7.25 9.20
C ARG A 124 -5.68 8.40 9.12
N ALA A 125 -5.53 9.00 7.94
CA ALA A 125 -4.57 10.09 7.72
C ALA A 125 -5.17 11.47 8.06
N MET A 126 -6.48 11.54 8.27
CA MET A 126 -7.24 12.75 8.60
C MET A 126 -7.49 12.94 10.10
#